data_AF-A0A967C0W6-F1
#
_entry.id   AF-A0A967C0W6-F1
#
_cell.length_a   1.000
_cell.length_b   1.000
_cell.length_c   1.000
_cell.angle_alpha   90.00
_cell.angle_beta   90.00
_cell.angle_gamma   90.00
#
_symmetry.space_group_name_H-M   'P 1'
#
loop_
_entity.id
_entity.type
_entity.pdbx_description
1 polymer ?
#
loop_
_entity_poly.entity_id
_entity_poly.type
_entity_poly.pdbx_seq_one_letter_code
_entity_poly.pdbx_strand_id
1 'polypeptide(L)'
;MAHVRLFAGLRELAGTPVVDIPGSTVEEILALATDRYGSDFRRGLANARIWVNGDPSEADRVVGPEDEVALLPPVSGGATPAPEVRFLAPFAAAIVLLVANAIDNPVWFVAALVGVGAAWAWDISENGVTSGSALRVPLLVAVFAGAVIPYAWNVGRGDAAGIGLAILVAILTVMIQGVIVSATRDFTSIAVALTASVVAAAGTGSLVIARIATTSGQKWIWMFLLMVIAGRGVAAFLIGRVSAPALDPLSGSVVATIVMGVVGALIWDLNGFAAFLVAILVAVVLIVGAAFSSLLGTREVYFTQAVPGVLSDVGAGLLAAMMFLPVARLLLPV
;
A
#
# COMPACT_ATOMS: atom_id res chain seq x y z
N MET A 1 -6.48 -37.18 26.89
CA MET A 1 -5.84 -35.93 26.43
C MET A 1 -5.92 -35.97 24.94
N ALA A 2 -6.51 -34.98 24.28
CA ALA A 2 -6.55 -34.97 22.82
C ALA A 2 -5.30 -34.28 22.26
N HIS A 3 -4.87 -34.70 21.08
CA HIS A 3 -3.73 -34.12 20.37
C HIS A 3 -4.18 -32.87 19.62
N VAL A 4 -3.82 -31.68 20.12
CA VAL A 4 -4.23 -30.42 19.49
C VAL A 4 -3.16 -29.95 18.50
N ARG A 5 -3.53 -29.83 17.24
CA ARG A 5 -2.68 -29.29 16.17
C ARG A 5 -3.00 -27.83 15.91
N LEU A 6 -1.97 -27.00 15.98
CA LEU A 6 -2.05 -25.56 15.84
C LEU A 6 -1.40 -25.10 14.54
N PHE A 7 -2.08 -24.20 13.84
CA PHE A 7 -1.63 -23.66 12.55
C PHE A 7 -1.49 -22.14 12.60
N ALA A 8 -0.64 -21.62 11.70
CA ALA A 8 -0.44 -20.18 11.47
C ALA A 8 -0.28 -19.38 12.79
N GLY A 9 -1.04 -18.30 12.97
CA GLY A 9 -0.93 -17.43 14.15
C GLY A 9 -1.20 -18.15 15.48
N LEU A 10 -2.02 -19.20 15.51
CA LEU A 10 -2.24 -19.98 16.74
C LEU A 10 -0.99 -20.75 17.17
N ARG A 11 -0.22 -21.27 16.20
CA ARG A 11 1.07 -21.92 16.46
C ARG A 11 2.09 -20.93 17.02
N GLU A 12 2.14 -19.72 16.47
CA GLU A 12 3.07 -18.68 16.92
C GLU A 12 2.76 -18.24 18.35
N LEU A 13 1.47 -18.03 18.65
CA LEU A 13 1.01 -17.67 19.99
C LEU A 13 1.25 -18.79 21.02
N ALA A 14 1.14 -20.05 20.61
CA ALA A 14 1.37 -21.20 21.49
C ALA A 14 2.85 -21.61 21.61
N GLY A 15 3.72 -21.15 20.70
CA GLY A 15 5.13 -21.53 20.64
C GLY A 15 5.39 -22.98 20.23
N THR A 16 4.36 -23.74 19.87
CA THR A 16 4.45 -25.16 19.49
C THR A 16 3.42 -25.52 18.40
N PRO A 17 3.75 -26.39 17.44
CA PRO A 17 2.79 -26.87 16.43
C PRO A 17 1.78 -27.90 16.97
N VAL A 18 2.12 -28.59 18.06
CA VAL A 18 1.29 -29.63 18.67
C VAL A 18 1.34 -29.49 20.18
N VAL A 19 0.19 -29.70 20.83
CA VAL A 19 0.08 -29.70 22.28
C VAL A 19 -0.99 -30.67 22.75
N ASP A 20 -0.70 -31.38 23.84
CA ASP A 20 -1.68 -32.24 24.49
C ASP A 20 -2.47 -31.44 25.52
N ILE A 21 -3.79 -31.48 25.39
CA ILE A 21 -4.72 -30.78 26.28
C ILE A 21 -5.73 -31.80 26.84
N PRO A 22 -5.90 -31.87 28.17
CA PRO A 22 -6.94 -32.71 28.76
C PRO A 22 -8.32 -32.13 28.46
N GLY A 23 -9.29 -32.99 28.13
CA GLY A 23 -10.67 -32.60 27.84
C GLY A 23 -11.41 -33.79 27.23
N SER A 24 -12.73 -33.80 27.43
CA SER A 24 -13.66 -34.79 26.88
C SER A 24 -14.51 -34.23 25.74
N THR A 25 -14.49 -32.91 25.56
CA THR A 25 -15.10 -32.19 24.43
C THR A 25 -14.12 -31.17 23.86
N VAL A 26 -14.36 -30.76 22.61
CA VAL A 26 -13.58 -29.69 22.00
C VAL A 26 -13.72 -28.38 22.79
N GLU A 27 -14.90 -28.05 23.30
CA GLU A 27 -15.14 -26.85 24.11
C GLU A 27 -14.25 -26.79 25.35
N GLU A 28 -14.12 -27.90 26.09
CA GLU A 28 -13.24 -28.00 27.25
C GLU A 28 -11.77 -27.76 26.86
N ILE A 29 -11.34 -28.35 25.74
CA ILE A 29 -9.99 -28.17 25.20
C ILE A 29 -9.75 -26.70 24.83
N LEU A 30 -10.69 -26.05 24.16
CA LEU A 30 -10.58 -24.65 23.74
C LEU A 30 -10.53 -23.69 24.94
N ALA A 31 -11.32 -23.97 25.98
CA ALA A 31 -11.31 -23.21 27.22
C ALA A 31 -9.95 -23.31 27.92
N LEU A 32 -9.39 -24.52 28.03
CA LEU A 32 -8.07 -24.75 28.65
C LEU A 32 -6.92 -24.19 27.81
N ALA A 33 -7.00 -24.27 26.49
CA ALA A 33 -6.02 -23.65 25.60
C ALA A 33 -6.04 -22.12 25.76
N THR A 34 -7.23 -21.54 25.88
CA THR A 34 -7.42 -20.10 26.10
C THR A 34 -6.89 -19.65 27.45
N ASP A 35 -7.11 -20.42 28.51
CA ASP A 35 -6.56 -20.14 29.84
C ASP A 35 -5.02 -20.21 29.83
N ARG A 36 -4.46 -21.20 29.12
CA ARG A 36 -3.01 -21.40 29.00
C ARG A 36 -2.30 -20.31 28.19
N TYR A 37 -2.84 -19.92 27.04
CA TYR A 37 -2.16 -19.03 26.07
C TYR A 37 -2.70 -17.58 26.11
N GLY A 38 -3.72 -17.33 26.93
CA GLY A 38 -4.21 -15.98 27.22
C GLY A 38 -5.09 -15.36 26.14
N SER A 39 -5.33 -14.06 26.31
CA SER A 39 -6.39 -13.35 25.58
C SER A 39 -6.14 -13.19 24.07
N ASP A 40 -4.89 -13.27 23.64
CA ASP A 40 -4.50 -13.12 22.23
C ASP A 40 -4.82 -14.41 21.46
N PHE A 41 -4.57 -15.56 22.09
CA PHE A 41 -4.95 -16.87 21.58
C PHE A 41 -6.47 -16.99 21.44
N ARG A 42 -7.23 -16.51 22.44
CA ARG A 42 -8.70 -16.45 22.40
C ARG A 42 -9.21 -15.68 21.18
N ARG A 43 -8.57 -14.55 20.83
CA ARG A 43 -8.95 -13.75 19.66
C ARG A 43 -8.67 -14.48 18.36
N GLY A 44 -7.57 -15.23 18.28
CA GLY A 44 -7.26 -16.08 17.13
C GLY A 44 -8.26 -17.24 16.96
N LEU A 45 -8.67 -17.85 18.07
CA LEU A 45 -9.65 -18.93 18.10
C LEU A 45 -11.05 -18.51 17.63
N ALA A 46 -11.48 -17.28 17.90
CA ALA A 46 -12.83 -16.81 17.58
C ALA A 46 -13.21 -16.93 16.10
N ASN A 47 -12.22 -16.99 15.20
CA ASN A 47 -12.41 -17.15 13.77
C ASN A 47 -11.82 -18.46 13.21
N ALA A 48 -11.33 -19.34 14.07
CA ALA A 48 -10.74 -20.61 13.66
C ALA A 48 -11.82 -21.66 13.39
N ARG A 49 -11.62 -22.48 12.36
CA ARG A 49 -12.40 -23.68 12.09
C ARG A 49 -11.81 -24.86 12.85
N ILE A 50 -12.70 -25.67 13.42
CA ILE A 50 -12.37 -26.85 14.20
C ILE A 50 -12.49 -28.08 13.30
N TRP A 51 -11.47 -28.93 13.32
CA TRP A 51 -11.47 -30.22 12.64
C TRP A 51 -11.09 -31.29 13.64
N VAL A 52 -11.81 -32.41 13.66
CA VAL A 52 -11.50 -33.57 14.51
C VAL A 52 -11.25 -34.75 13.60
N ASN A 53 -10.06 -35.36 13.68
CA ASN A 53 -9.63 -36.50 12.86
C ASN A 53 -9.81 -36.29 11.34
N GLY A 54 -9.68 -35.05 10.87
CA GLY A 54 -9.80 -34.71 9.45
C GLY A 54 -11.22 -34.34 9.00
N ASP A 55 -12.20 -34.29 9.89
CA ASP A 55 -13.56 -33.86 9.57
C ASP A 55 -13.91 -32.51 10.25
N PRO A 56 -14.56 -31.57 9.54
CA PRO A 56 -15.10 -30.35 10.15
C PRO A 56 -16.02 -30.68 11.33
N SER A 57 -15.83 -30.00 12.45
CA SER A 57 -16.54 -30.30 13.70
C SER A 57 -16.94 -29.02 14.44
N GLU A 58 -17.90 -29.16 15.35
CA GLU A 58 -18.36 -28.09 16.25
C GLU A 58 -17.74 -28.24 17.64
N ALA A 59 -17.87 -27.20 18.48
CA ALA A 59 -17.25 -27.16 19.80
C ALA A 59 -17.79 -28.21 20.79
N ASP A 60 -19.02 -28.69 20.60
CA ASP A 60 -19.66 -29.70 21.45
C ASP A 60 -19.21 -31.14 21.11
N ARG A 61 -18.38 -31.33 20.09
CA ARG A 61 -17.88 -32.65 19.68
C ARG A 61 -17.10 -33.32 20.81
N VAL A 62 -17.55 -34.52 21.18
CA VAL A 62 -16.84 -35.40 22.12
C VAL A 62 -15.55 -35.90 21.49
N VAL A 63 -14.46 -35.89 22.26
CA VAL A 63 -13.13 -36.29 21.82
C VAL A 63 -12.46 -37.22 22.84
N GLY A 64 -11.76 -38.22 22.32
CA GLY A 64 -11.01 -39.22 23.07
C GLY A 64 -9.51 -38.92 23.13
N PRO A 65 -8.74 -39.77 23.83
CA PRO A 65 -7.29 -39.61 23.98
C PRO A 65 -6.48 -39.80 22.69
N GLU A 66 -7.04 -40.47 21.68
CA GLU A 66 -6.40 -40.70 20.38
C GLU A 66 -6.85 -39.70 19.31
N ASP A 67 -7.79 -38.81 19.65
CA ASP A 67 -8.35 -37.88 18.68
C ASP A 67 -7.42 -36.69 18.44
N GLU A 68 -7.25 -36.36 17.16
CA GLU A 68 -6.54 -35.18 16.71
C GLU A 68 -7.54 -34.03 16.52
N VAL A 69 -7.36 -32.94 17.27
CA VAL A 69 -8.12 -31.70 17.13
C VAL A 69 -7.26 -30.66 16.40
N ALA A 70 -7.56 -30.39 15.14
CA ALA A 70 -6.89 -29.37 14.36
C ALA A 70 -7.65 -28.04 14.44
N LEU A 71 -6.94 -26.98 14.83
CA LEU A 71 -7.46 -25.63 14.88
C LEU A 71 -6.90 -24.83 13.71
N LEU A 72 -7.74 -24.60 12.71
CA LEU A 72 -7.37 -23.90 11.48
C LEU A 72 -7.88 -22.47 11.54
N PRO A 73 -7.01 -21.47 11.78
CA PRO A 73 -7.37 -20.08 11.52
C PRO A 73 -7.89 -19.93 10.09
N PRO A 74 -8.68 -18.88 9.79
CA PRO A 74 -9.04 -18.60 8.41
C PRO A 74 -7.75 -18.55 7.60
N VAL A 75 -7.71 -19.28 6.49
CA VAL A 75 -6.58 -19.19 5.56
C VAL A 75 -6.49 -17.72 5.14
N SER A 76 -5.42 -17.05 5.57
CA SER A 76 -5.12 -15.66 5.17
C SER A 76 -4.71 -15.57 3.69
N GLY A 77 -4.81 -16.68 2.94
CA GLY A 77 -4.73 -16.70 1.49
C GLY A 77 -5.98 -16.07 0.89
N GLY A 78 -6.12 -14.75 1.01
CA GLY A 78 -6.87 -13.99 0.01
C GLY A 78 -6.38 -14.45 -1.37
N ALA A 79 -7.33 -14.61 -2.31
CA ALA A 79 -7.02 -15.07 -3.66
C ALA A 79 -5.82 -14.29 -4.18
N THR A 80 -4.64 -14.93 -4.19
CA THR A 80 -3.44 -14.23 -4.62
C THR A 80 -3.66 -13.98 -6.11
N PRO A 81 -3.83 -12.72 -6.52
CA PRO A 81 -4.17 -12.44 -7.90
C PRO A 81 -3.08 -13.03 -8.79
N ALA A 82 -3.47 -13.52 -9.95
CA ALA A 82 -2.54 -14.14 -10.88
C ALA A 82 -1.30 -13.23 -11.06
N PRO A 83 -0.07 -13.77 -11.14
CA PRO A 83 1.16 -12.98 -11.21
C PRO A 83 1.11 -11.90 -12.31
N GLU A 84 0.45 -12.21 -13.43
CA GLU A 84 0.21 -11.27 -14.53
C GLU A 84 -0.62 -10.06 -14.11
N VAL A 85 -1.71 -10.25 -13.34
CA VAL A 85 -2.57 -9.16 -12.88
C VAL A 85 -1.81 -8.24 -11.93
N ARG A 86 -1.01 -8.81 -11.02
CA ARG A 86 -0.17 -8.06 -10.09
C ARG A 86 0.91 -7.25 -10.79
N PHE A 87 1.45 -7.78 -11.88
CA PHE A 87 2.37 -7.05 -12.74
C PHE A 87 1.66 -5.93 -13.52
N LEU A 88 0.49 -6.20 -14.13
CA LEU A 88 -0.17 -5.29 -15.06
C LEU A 88 -0.98 -4.16 -14.40
N ALA A 89 -1.56 -4.38 -13.23
CA ALA A 89 -2.44 -3.40 -12.59
C ALA A 89 -1.81 -2.02 -12.31
N PRO A 90 -0.58 -1.89 -11.77
CA PRO A 90 0.02 -0.58 -11.57
C PRO A 90 0.25 0.15 -12.90
N PHE A 91 0.54 -0.58 -13.99
CA PHE A 91 0.61 0.01 -15.34
C PHE A 91 -0.76 0.42 -15.85
N ALA A 92 -1.80 -0.39 -15.64
CA ALA A 92 -3.17 -0.02 -16.00
C ALA A 92 -3.60 1.26 -15.26
N ALA A 93 -3.29 1.38 -13.97
CA ALA A 93 -3.52 2.58 -13.18
C ALA A 93 -2.77 3.79 -13.75
N ALA A 94 -1.49 3.63 -14.12
CA ALA A 94 -0.72 4.70 -14.73
C ALA A 94 -1.27 5.09 -16.12
N ILE A 95 -1.73 4.12 -16.93
CA ILE A 95 -2.38 4.36 -18.23
C ILE A 95 -3.67 5.16 -18.06
N VAL A 96 -4.49 4.85 -17.04
CA VAL A 96 -5.68 5.64 -16.71
C VAL A 96 -5.31 7.09 -16.42
N LEU A 97 -4.24 7.34 -15.65
CA LEU A 97 -3.75 8.69 -15.39
C LEU A 97 -3.19 9.38 -16.64
N LEU A 98 -2.50 8.65 -17.52
CA LEU A 98 -2.01 9.17 -18.80
C LEU A 98 -3.17 9.61 -19.69
N VAL A 99 -4.18 8.76 -19.87
CA VAL A 99 -5.37 9.08 -20.67
C VAL A 99 -6.11 10.28 -20.10
N ALA A 100 -6.30 10.32 -18.78
CA ALA A 100 -6.95 11.43 -18.11
C ALA A 100 -6.15 12.74 -18.21
N ASN A 101 -4.82 12.65 -18.17
CA ASN A 101 -3.94 13.81 -18.38
C ASN A 101 -3.97 14.32 -19.82
N ALA A 102 -4.23 13.46 -20.81
CA ALA A 102 -4.36 13.86 -22.22
C ALA A 102 -5.55 14.77 -22.48
N ILE A 103 -6.57 14.73 -21.62
CA ILE A 103 -7.74 15.59 -21.74
C ILE A 103 -7.38 17.00 -21.25
N ASP A 104 -7.73 18.03 -22.03
CA ASP A 104 -7.40 19.42 -21.74
C ASP A 104 -7.93 19.86 -20.37
N ASN A 105 -9.17 19.45 -20.05
CA ASN A 105 -9.81 19.79 -18.79
C ASN A 105 -9.18 18.97 -17.62
N PRO A 106 -8.54 19.64 -16.64
CA PRO A 106 -7.84 18.98 -15.55
C PRO A 106 -8.77 18.19 -14.59
N VAL A 107 -10.08 18.44 -14.60
CA VAL A 107 -11.05 17.68 -13.78
C VAL A 107 -10.95 16.18 -14.03
N TRP A 108 -10.73 15.77 -15.28
CA TRP A 108 -10.62 14.35 -15.62
C TRP A 108 -9.38 13.72 -15.00
N PHE A 109 -8.26 14.44 -14.98
CA PHE A 109 -7.06 14.00 -14.27
C PHE A 109 -7.29 13.88 -12.77
N VAL A 110 -7.96 14.86 -12.15
CA VAL A 110 -8.32 14.81 -10.71
C VAL A 110 -9.22 13.61 -10.40
N ALA A 111 -10.26 13.39 -11.22
CA ALA A 111 -11.17 12.26 -11.04
C ALA A 111 -10.46 10.90 -11.18
N ALA A 112 -9.60 10.76 -12.19
CA ALA A 112 -8.79 9.56 -12.39
C ALA A 112 -7.80 9.34 -11.23
N LEU A 113 -7.19 10.40 -10.71
CA LEU A 113 -6.28 10.35 -9.56
C LEU A 113 -6.99 9.90 -8.28
N VAL A 114 -8.21 10.39 -8.04
CA VAL A 114 -9.06 9.90 -6.94
C VAL A 114 -9.38 8.41 -7.13
N GLY A 115 -9.79 8.00 -8.33
CA GLY A 115 -10.11 6.60 -8.61
C GLY A 115 -8.94 5.64 -8.40
N VAL A 116 -7.77 5.98 -8.97
CA VAL A 116 -6.54 5.19 -8.81
C VAL A 116 -6.05 5.18 -7.37
N GLY A 117 -6.04 6.34 -6.71
CA GLY A 117 -5.63 6.43 -5.32
C GLY A 117 -6.59 5.71 -4.37
N ALA A 118 -7.90 5.72 -4.65
CA ALA A 118 -8.88 4.98 -3.87
C ALA A 118 -8.74 3.47 -4.06
N ALA A 119 -8.51 3.00 -5.28
CA ALA A 119 -8.22 1.60 -5.56
C ALA A 119 -6.94 1.13 -4.83
N TRP A 120 -5.89 1.95 -4.84
CA TRP A 120 -4.67 1.71 -4.07
C TRP A 120 -4.90 1.67 -2.57
N ALA A 121 -5.62 2.66 -2.03
CA ALA A 121 -5.93 2.73 -0.60
C ALA A 121 -6.75 1.51 -0.15
N TRP A 122 -7.69 1.08 -1.00
CA TRP A 122 -8.48 -0.12 -0.77
C TRP A 122 -7.61 -1.37 -0.75
N ASP A 123 -6.76 -1.57 -1.78
CA ASP A 123 -5.86 -2.72 -1.91
C ASP A 123 -4.91 -2.87 -0.71
N ILE A 124 -4.27 -1.78 -0.28
CA ILE A 124 -3.40 -1.80 0.92
C ILE A 124 -4.21 -2.11 2.18
N SER A 125 -5.44 -1.59 2.30
CA SER A 125 -6.27 -1.84 3.47
C SER A 125 -6.82 -3.27 3.54
N GLU A 126 -6.95 -3.96 2.41
CA GLU A 126 -7.46 -5.34 2.39
C GLU A 126 -6.34 -6.36 2.57
N ASN A 127 -5.19 -6.09 1.94
CA ASN A 127 -4.08 -7.05 1.84
C ASN A 127 -2.91 -6.79 2.82
N GLY A 128 -2.92 -5.67 3.54
CA GLY A 128 -1.86 -5.34 4.52
C GLY A 128 -1.98 -6.12 5.82
N VAL A 129 -0.86 -6.69 6.30
CA VAL A 129 -0.78 -7.56 7.49
C VAL A 129 -1.18 -6.85 8.81
N THR A 130 -1.19 -5.51 8.83
CA THR A 130 -1.13 -4.77 10.11
C THR A 130 -2.39 -4.02 10.50
N SER A 131 -3.23 -3.63 9.54
CA SER A 131 -3.97 -2.37 9.73
C SER A 131 -5.19 -2.23 8.83
N GLY A 132 -5.87 -3.31 8.44
CA GLY A 132 -6.94 -3.18 7.45
C GLY A 132 -8.02 -2.17 7.85
N SER A 133 -8.43 -2.16 9.13
CA SER A 133 -9.33 -1.12 9.66
C SER A 133 -8.64 0.22 9.94
N ALA A 134 -7.37 0.21 10.36
CA ALA A 134 -6.63 1.43 10.70
C ALA A 134 -6.30 2.30 9.47
N LEU A 135 -6.11 1.70 8.29
CA LEU A 135 -5.75 2.40 7.06
C LEU A 135 -6.94 2.75 6.17
N ARG A 136 -7.99 1.93 6.13
CA ARG A 136 -9.05 2.03 5.12
C ARG A 136 -9.66 3.43 5.01
N VAL A 137 -10.25 3.93 6.10
CA VAL A 137 -10.95 5.24 6.07
C VAL A 137 -9.96 6.41 5.95
N PRO A 138 -8.88 6.50 6.75
CA PRO A 138 -8.03 7.68 6.71
C PRO A 138 -7.29 7.82 5.38
N LEU A 139 -6.89 6.70 4.77
CA LEU A 139 -6.19 6.71 3.50
C LEU A 139 -7.10 7.09 2.34
N LEU A 140 -8.34 6.58 2.31
CA LEU A 140 -9.35 6.98 1.32
C LEU A 140 -9.67 8.48 1.42
N VAL A 141 -9.88 8.98 2.64
CA VAL A 141 -10.14 10.40 2.88
C VAL A 141 -8.93 11.25 2.49
N ALA A 142 -7.71 10.80 2.79
CA ALA A 142 -6.49 11.51 2.45
C ALA A 142 -6.27 11.63 0.94
N VAL A 143 -6.49 10.55 0.17
CA VAL A 143 -6.44 10.57 -1.30
C VAL A 143 -7.49 11.53 -1.85
N PHE A 144 -8.74 11.42 -1.37
CA PHE A 144 -9.83 12.26 -1.84
C PHE A 144 -9.57 13.74 -1.52
N ALA A 145 -9.26 14.06 -0.27
CA ALA A 145 -8.95 15.41 0.19
C ALA A 145 -7.73 15.97 -0.55
N GLY A 146 -6.67 15.18 -0.70
CA GLY A 146 -5.45 15.56 -1.41
C GLY A 146 -5.67 15.83 -2.90
N ALA A 147 -6.60 15.17 -3.56
CA ALA A 147 -6.92 15.49 -4.94
C ALA A 147 -7.92 16.67 -5.07
N VAL A 148 -9.00 16.64 -4.28
CA VAL A 148 -10.14 17.57 -4.46
C VAL A 148 -9.88 18.94 -3.85
N ILE A 149 -9.27 19.02 -2.67
CA ILE A 149 -9.06 20.30 -1.98
C ILE A 149 -8.06 21.18 -2.75
N PRO A 150 -6.88 20.70 -3.17
CA PRO A 150 -5.96 21.50 -3.97
C PRO A 150 -6.57 21.92 -5.31
N TYR A 151 -7.40 21.09 -5.92
CA TYR A 151 -8.12 21.48 -7.13
C TYR A 151 -9.10 22.63 -6.83
N ALA A 152 -10.04 22.43 -5.91
CA ALA A 152 -11.08 23.41 -5.60
C ALA A 152 -10.51 24.72 -5.03
N TRP A 153 -9.43 24.64 -4.26
CA TRP A 153 -8.83 25.80 -3.61
C TRP A 153 -7.88 26.57 -4.53
N ASN A 154 -7.09 25.90 -5.37
CA ASN A 154 -6.00 26.57 -6.09
C ASN A 154 -6.31 26.87 -7.57
N VAL A 155 -7.44 26.40 -8.10
CA VAL A 155 -7.95 26.84 -9.41
C VAL A 155 -8.10 28.37 -9.41
N GLY A 156 -7.32 29.03 -10.27
CA GLY A 156 -7.31 30.49 -10.41
C GLY A 156 -6.52 31.27 -9.34
N ARG A 157 -5.90 30.60 -8.35
CA ARG A 157 -5.13 31.26 -7.26
C ARG A 157 -3.62 31.09 -7.36
N GLY A 158 -3.13 30.06 -8.04
CA GLY A 158 -1.70 29.84 -8.31
C GLY A 158 -0.83 29.47 -7.09
N ASP A 159 -1.40 29.42 -5.90
CA ASP A 159 -0.73 29.02 -4.66
C ASP A 159 -0.77 27.50 -4.44
N ALA A 160 -0.15 27.01 -3.36
CA ALA A 160 -0.16 25.59 -2.96
C ALA A 160 -0.86 25.36 -1.60
N ALA A 161 -1.63 26.35 -1.13
CA ALA A 161 -2.27 26.32 0.19
C ALA A 161 -3.23 25.14 0.38
N GLY A 162 -3.88 24.66 -0.68
CA GLY A 162 -4.82 23.54 -0.62
C GLY A 162 -4.16 22.22 -0.21
N ILE A 163 -2.86 22.04 -0.46
CA ILE A 163 -2.12 20.85 -0.01
C ILE A 163 -2.05 20.82 1.53
N GLY A 164 -1.78 21.97 2.16
CA GLY A 164 -1.75 22.09 3.62
C GLY A 164 -3.11 21.77 4.25
N LEU A 165 -4.20 22.25 3.64
CA LEU A 165 -5.55 21.93 4.09
C LEU A 165 -5.90 20.44 3.91
N ALA A 166 -5.48 19.82 2.80
CA ALA A 166 -5.66 18.38 2.60
C ALA A 166 -4.89 17.54 3.62
N ILE A 167 -3.64 17.91 3.93
CA ILE A 167 -2.85 17.25 4.98
C ILE A 167 -3.54 17.41 6.35
N LEU A 168 -4.06 18.59 6.66
CA LEU A 168 -4.81 18.81 7.90
C LEU A 168 -6.04 17.87 7.99
N VAL A 169 -6.82 17.74 6.92
CA VAL A 169 -7.97 16.82 6.86
C VAL A 169 -7.52 15.37 7.06
N ALA A 170 -6.42 14.95 6.42
CA ALA A 170 -5.84 13.62 6.60
C ALA A 170 -5.44 13.35 8.06
N ILE A 171 -4.73 14.29 8.70
CA ILE A 171 -4.33 14.18 10.11
C ILE A 171 -5.55 14.09 11.03
N LEU A 172 -6.52 14.99 10.86
CA LEU A 172 -7.74 15.00 11.67
C LEU A 172 -8.53 13.70 11.53
N THR A 173 -8.59 13.12 10.33
CA THR A 173 -9.30 11.86 10.10
C THR A 173 -8.67 10.71 10.89
N VAL A 174 -7.34 10.61 10.90
CA VAL A 174 -6.63 9.60 11.71
C VAL A 174 -6.91 9.80 13.20
N MET A 175 -6.86 11.05 13.68
CA MET A 175 -7.11 11.37 15.10
C MET A 175 -8.55 11.04 15.51
N ILE A 176 -9.54 11.44 14.70
CA ILE A 176 -10.95 11.16 14.93
C ILE A 176 -11.20 9.64 14.95
N GLN A 177 -10.62 8.91 14.01
CA GLN A 177 -10.75 7.46 13.99
C GLN A 177 -10.14 6.81 15.23
N GLY A 178 -8.97 7.24 15.69
CA GLY A 178 -8.37 6.75 16.94
C GLY A 178 -9.27 6.96 18.16
N VAL A 179 -10.06 8.03 18.17
CA VAL A 179 -11.05 8.28 19.24
C VAL A 179 -12.25 7.33 19.11
N ILE A 180 -12.82 7.20 17.91
CA ILE A 180 -14.08 6.46 17.68
C ILE A 180 -13.87 4.94 17.69
N VAL A 181 -12.80 4.45 17.08
CA VAL A 181 -12.56 3.01 16.85
C VAL A 181 -11.52 2.51 17.84
N SER A 182 -11.96 1.76 18.84
CA SER A 182 -11.07 1.21 19.88
C SER A 182 -9.95 0.33 19.34
N ALA A 183 -10.21 -0.39 18.24
CA ALA A 183 -9.26 -1.29 17.59
C ALA A 183 -8.06 -0.58 16.94
N THR A 184 -8.09 0.75 16.79
CA THR A 184 -7.03 1.52 16.10
C THR A 184 -6.33 2.50 17.03
N ARG A 185 -6.45 2.30 18.35
CA ARG A 185 -5.87 3.18 19.39
C ARG A 185 -4.41 2.91 19.69
N ASP A 186 -3.86 1.81 19.20
CA ASP A 186 -2.45 1.49 19.41
C ASP A 186 -1.55 2.49 18.67
N PHE A 187 -0.40 2.81 19.28
CA PHE A 187 0.53 3.80 18.75
C PHE A 187 1.00 3.44 17.33
N THR A 188 1.21 2.16 17.05
CA THR A 188 1.67 1.68 15.75
C THR A 188 0.64 1.94 14.67
N SER A 189 -0.64 1.60 14.88
CA SER A 189 -1.74 1.88 13.96
C SER A 189 -1.88 3.37 13.67
N ILE A 190 -1.79 4.21 14.72
CA ILE A 190 -1.88 5.67 14.56
C ILE A 190 -0.70 6.18 13.73
N ALA A 191 0.54 5.78 14.07
CA ALA A 191 1.74 6.22 13.36
C ALA A 191 1.70 5.81 11.88
N VAL A 192 1.39 4.53 11.60
CA VAL A 192 1.30 4.00 10.24
C VAL A 192 0.19 4.70 9.44
N ALA A 193 -1.01 4.85 10.00
CA ALA A 193 -2.12 5.53 9.34
C ALA A 193 -1.81 7.01 9.09
N LEU A 194 -1.16 7.68 10.04
CA LEU A 194 -0.76 9.07 9.91
C LEU A 194 0.27 9.27 8.79
N THR A 195 1.35 8.49 8.80
CA THR A 195 2.39 8.58 7.76
C THR A 195 1.80 8.30 6.38
N ALA A 196 1.01 7.24 6.23
CA ALA A 196 0.39 6.89 4.95
C ALA A 196 -0.59 7.96 4.47
N SER A 197 -1.42 8.49 5.36
CA SER A 197 -2.41 9.52 5.01
C SER A 197 -1.74 10.85 4.64
N VAL A 198 -0.68 11.25 5.35
CA VAL A 198 0.08 12.47 5.02
C VAL A 198 0.76 12.34 3.65
N VAL A 199 1.42 11.21 3.38
CA VAL A 199 2.05 10.94 2.08
C VAL A 199 1.00 10.92 0.96
N ALA A 200 -0.14 10.27 1.17
CA ALA A 200 -1.21 10.20 0.18
C ALA A 200 -1.81 11.58 -0.13
N ALA A 201 -2.11 12.38 0.89
CA ALA A 201 -2.65 13.73 0.72
C ALA A 201 -1.65 14.68 0.05
N ALA A 202 -0.39 14.64 0.48
CA ALA A 202 0.66 15.47 -0.10
C ALA A 202 1.00 15.05 -1.54
N GLY A 203 1.09 13.74 -1.80
CA GLY A 203 1.39 13.18 -3.11
C GLY A 203 0.31 13.48 -4.14
N THR A 204 -0.96 13.20 -3.80
CA THR A 204 -2.09 13.52 -4.70
C THR A 204 -2.22 15.03 -4.91
N GLY A 205 -2.09 15.83 -3.85
CA GLY A 205 -2.15 17.29 -3.95
C GLY A 205 -1.03 17.89 -4.78
N SER A 206 0.18 17.35 -4.67
CA SER A 206 1.32 17.74 -5.48
C SER A 206 1.06 17.53 -6.98
N LEU A 207 0.47 16.40 -7.38
CA LEU A 207 0.12 16.13 -8.79
C LEU A 207 -1.00 17.04 -9.28
N VAL A 208 -2.02 17.28 -8.47
CA VAL A 208 -3.11 18.19 -8.84
C VAL A 208 -2.58 19.60 -9.06
N ILE A 209 -1.79 20.12 -8.12
CA ILE A 209 -1.19 21.45 -8.26
C ILE A 209 -0.23 21.48 -9.45
N ALA A 210 0.62 20.46 -9.66
CA ALA A 210 1.49 20.39 -10.83
C ALA A 210 0.68 20.44 -12.14
N ARG A 211 -0.50 19.81 -12.18
CA ARG A 211 -1.37 19.79 -13.36
C ARG A 211 -2.04 21.14 -13.66
N ILE A 212 -2.39 21.93 -12.63
CA ILE A 212 -3.15 23.19 -12.79
C ILE A 212 -2.32 24.47 -12.67
N ALA A 213 -1.12 24.41 -12.08
CA ALA A 213 -0.35 25.61 -11.72
C ALA A 213 0.40 26.27 -12.89
N THR A 214 0.65 25.55 -13.99
CA THR A 214 1.47 26.06 -15.09
C THR A 214 0.82 25.78 -16.45
N THR A 215 1.14 26.60 -17.45
CA THR A 215 0.83 26.34 -18.87
C THR A 215 1.42 25.01 -19.34
N SER A 216 2.55 24.62 -18.74
CA SER A 216 3.24 23.34 -18.98
C SER A 216 2.81 22.21 -18.03
N GLY A 217 1.76 22.39 -17.22
CA GLY A 217 1.40 21.44 -16.16
C GLY A 217 1.07 20.05 -16.70
N GLN A 218 0.42 19.98 -17.86
CA GLN A 218 0.16 18.73 -18.56
C GLN A 218 1.47 18.01 -18.95
N LYS A 219 2.48 18.74 -19.42
CA LYS A 219 3.81 18.22 -19.80
C LYS A 219 4.58 17.67 -18.59
N TRP A 220 4.50 18.36 -17.45
CA TRP A 220 5.13 17.90 -16.21
C TRP A 220 4.54 16.57 -15.73
N ILE A 221 3.22 16.42 -15.80
CA ILE A 221 2.55 15.17 -15.46
C ILE A 221 2.93 14.06 -16.43
N TRP A 222 2.99 14.35 -17.73
CA TRP A 222 3.45 13.38 -18.73
C TRP A 222 4.85 12.84 -18.41
N MET A 223 5.80 13.74 -18.15
CA MET A 223 7.17 13.38 -17.78
C MET A 223 7.21 12.58 -16.48
N PHE A 224 6.46 13.01 -15.45
CA PHE A 224 6.38 12.30 -14.17
C PHE A 224 5.86 10.87 -14.33
N LEU A 225 4.75 10.68 -15.04
CA LEU A 225 4.17 9.36 -15.23
C LEU A 225 5.09 8.44 -16.06
N LEU A 226 5.80 8.96 -17.06
CA LEU A 226 6.82 8.17 -17.79
C LEU A 226 7.94 7.69 -16.87
N MET A 227 8.44 8.55 -16.00
CA MET A 227 9.47 8.19 -15.01
C MET A 227 9.00 7.07 -14.08
N VAL A 228 7.77 7.19 -13.53
CA VAL A 228 7.19 6.17 -12.64
C VAL A 228 6.98 4.84 -13.37
N ILE A 229 6.39 4.87 -14.57
CA ILE A 229 6.14 3.67 -15.39
C ILE A 229 7.44 2.95 -15.70
N ALA A 230 8.48 3.66 -16.14
CA ALA A 230 9.74 3.03 -16.50
C ALA A 230 10.51 2.51 -15.29
N GLY A 231 10.59 3.29 -14.22
CA GLY A 231 11.24 2.88 -12.98
C GLY A 231 10.62 1.62 -12.39
N ARG A 232 9.29 1.59 -12.23
CA ARG A 232 8.57 0.43 -11.70
C ARG A 232 8.52 -0.74 -12.69
N GLY A 233 8.37 -0.45 -13.99
CA GLY A 233 8.41 -1.43 -15.08
C GLY A 233 9.69 -2.23 -15.13
N VAL A 234 10.83 -1.54 -15.16
CA VAL A 234 12.13 -2.20 -15.21
C VAL A 234 12.42 -2.95 -13.92
N ALA A 235 12.11 -2.37 -12.74
CA ALA A 235 12.25 -3.08 -11.47
C ALA A 235 11.48 -4.40 -11.46
N ALA A 236 10.18 -4.37 -11.81
CA ALA A 236 9.32 -5.55 -11.82
C ALA A 236 9.77 -6.59 -12.86
N PHE A 237 10.17 -6.15 -14.07
CA PHE A 237 10.69 -7.03 -15.12
C PHE A 237 11.98 -7.74 -14.71
N LEU A 238 12.92 -7.03 -14.07
CA LEU A 238 14.20 -7.60 -13.65
C LEU A 238 14.05 -8.57 -12.48
N ILE A 239 13.15 -8.30 -11.52
CA ILE A 239 12.84 -9.22 -10.42
C ILE A 239 12.31 -10.57 -10.95
N GLY A 240 11.55 -10.55 -12.06
CA GLY A 240 11.00 -11.77 -12.67
C GLY A 240 12.00 -12.66 -13.42
N ARG A 241 13.26 -12.23 -13.60
CA ARG A 241 14.29 -12.97 -14.37
C ARG A 241 15.26 -13.66 -13.41
N VAL A 242 15.13 -14.99 -13.28
CA VAL A 242 15.80 -15.83 -12.26
C VAL A 242 17.28 -16.18 -12.56
N SER A 243 17.83 -15.81 -13.71
CA SER A 243 19.17 -16.27 -14.14
C SER A 243 20.06 -15.10 -14.53
N ALA A 244 20.81 -14.60 -13.54
CA ALA A 244 21.85 -13.56 -13.65
C ALA A 244 21.44 -12.27 -14.39
N PRO A 245 20.77 -11.33 -13.69
CA PRO A 245 20.58 -9.98 -14.21
C PRO A 245 21.96 -9.35 -14.46
N ALA A 246 22.24 -8.85 -15.66
CA ALA A 246 23.42 -8.02 -15.93
C ALA A 246 23.40 -6.70 -15.12
N LEU A 247 22.24 -6.34 -14.56
CA LEU A 247 21.96 -5.16 -13.73
C LEU A 247 20.99 -5.56 -12.62
N ASP A 248 21.31 -5.20 -11.37
CA ASP A 248 20.40 -5.37 -10.22
C ASP A 248 19.08 -4.58 -10.43
N PRO A 249 17.91 -5.08 -9.97
CA PRO A 249 16.62 -4.39 -10.14
C PRO A 249 16.59 -2.94 -9.68
N LEU A 250 17.30 -2.59 -8.59
CA LEU A 250 17.35 -1.22 -8.11
C LEU A 250 18.12 -0.33 -9.08
N SER A 251 19.31 -0.76 -9.51
CA SER A 251 20.11 -0.04 -10.49
C SER A 251 19.37 0.11 -11.83
N GLY A 252 18.70 -0.95 -12.29
CA GLY A 252 17.88 -0.92 -13.49
C GLY A 252 16.73 0.09 -13.38
N SER A 253 16.04 0.14 -12.24
CA SER A 253 14.96 1.09 -11.99
C SER A 253 15.43 2.55 -12.00
N VAL A 254 16.60 2.82 -11.44
CA VAL A 254 17.19 4.17 -11.40
C VAL A 254 17.54 4.64 -12.80
N VAL A 255 18.27 3.81 -13.55
CA VAL A 255 18.65 4.13 -14.93
C VAL A 255 17.41 4.35 -15.79
N ALA A 256 16.41 3.47 -15.70
CA ALA A 256 15.16 3.61 -16.45
C ALA A 256 14.42 4.91 -16.13
N THR A 257 14.33 5.26 -14.84
CA THR A 257 13.69 6.51 -14.39
C THR A 257 14.41 7.74 -14.93
N ILE A 258 15.75 7.77 -14.83
CA ILE A 258 16.57 8.90 -15.30
C ILE A 258 16.47 9.05 -16.82
N VAL A 259 16.64 7.96 -17.55
CA VAL A 259 16.53 7.95 -19.02
C VAL A 259 15.17 8.47 -19.45
N MET A 260 14.08 8.00 -18.83
CA MET A 260 12.74 8.46 -19.20
C MET A 260 12.42 9.88 -18.77
N GLY A 261 13.04 10.41 -17.72
CA GLY A 261 12.95 11.83 -17.39
C GLY A 261 13.57 12.71 -18.48
N VAL A 262 14.76 12.34 -18.97
CA VAL A 262 15.45 13.05 -20.07
C VAL A 262 14.68 12.90 -21.39
N VAL A 263 14.23 11.69 -21.73
CA VAL A 263 13.43 11.44 -22.93
C VAL A 263 12.12 12.23 -22.88
N GLY A 264 11.43 12.23 -21.74
CA GLY A 264 10.22 13.04 -21.55
C GLY A 264 10.48 14.52 -21.77
N ALA A 265 11.58 15.05 -21.23
CA ALA A 265 11.94 16.44 -21.44
C ALA A 265 12.17 16.78 -22.91
N LEU A 266 12.81 15.89 -23.67
CA LEU A 266 13.01 16.05 -25.11
C LEU A 266 11.69 16.04 -25.88
N ILE A 267 10.76 15.13 -25.53
CA ILE A 267 9.46 15.01 -26.20
C ILE A 267 8.60 16.27 -26.01
N TRP A 268 8.63 16.85 -24.79
CA TRP A 268 7.75 17.98 -24.44
C TRP A 268 8.44 19.34 -24.42
N ASP A 269 9.66 19.43 -24.95
CA ASP A 269 10.45 20.65 -25.03
C ASP A 269 10.62 21.32 -23.64
N LEU A 270 11.04 20.51 -22.66
CA LEU A 270 11.39 20.95 -21.32
C LEU A 270 12.92 21.05 -21.19
N ASN A 271 13.39 21.81 -20.21
CA ASN A 271 14.83 21.91 -19.94
C ASN A 271 15.41 20.55 -19.54
N GLY A 272 16.26 19.99 -20.40
CA GLY A 272 16.82 18.65 -20.22
C GLY A 272 17.71 18.50 -18.98
N PHE A 273 18.48 19.54 -18.60
CA PHE A 273 19.31 19.50 -17.40
C PHE A 273 18.47 19.52 -16.13
N ALA A 274 17.45 20.38 -16.08
CA ALA A 274 16.50 20.40 -14.97
C ALA A 274 15.72 19.08 -14.85
N ALA A 275 15.26 18.53 -15.97
CA ALA A 275 14.58 17.24 -15.99
C ALA A 275 15.47 16.09 -15.54
N PHE A 276 16.75 16.11 -15.88
CA PHE A 276 17.72 15.13 -15.38
C PHE A 276 17.84 15.17 -13.84
N LEU A 277 17.94 16.36 -13.25
CA LEU A 277 17.98 16.53 -11.79
C LEU A 277 16.68 16.08 -11.11
N VAL A 278 15.52 16.42 -11.70
CA VAL A 278 14.21 15.94 -11.24
C VAL A 278 14.15 14.41 -11.32
N ALA A 279 14.67 13.80 -12.39
CA ALA A 279 14.63 12.37 -12.58
C ALA A 279 15.52 11.61 -11.58
N ILE A 280 16.67 12.17 -11.20
CA ILE A 280 17.50 11.62 -10.11
C ILE A 280 16.71 11.60 -8.81
N LEU A 281 16.06 12.72 -8.46
CA LEU A 281 15.24 12.78 -7.25
C LEU A 281 14.12 11.74 -7.29
N VAL A 282 13.34 11.71 -8.38
CA VAL A 282 12.24 10.75 -8.54
C VAL A 282 12.75 9.32 -8.43
N ALA A 283 13.89 8.99 -9.03
CA ALA A 283 14.50 7.67 -8.93
C ALA A 283 14.83 7.27 -7.48
N VAL A 284 15.48 8.16 -6.72
CA VAL A 284 15.81 7.92 -5.31
C VAL A 284 14.54 7.74 -4.49
N VAL A 285 13.55 8.60 -4.70
CA VAL A 285 12.30 8.58 -3.95
C VAL A 285 11.45 7.35 -4.29
N LEU A 286 11.49 6.84 -5.53
CA LEU A 286 10.83 5.59 -5.90
C LEU A 286 11.43 4.37 -5.18
N ILE A 287 12.75 4.35 -4.93
CA ILE A 287 13.39 3.28 -4.13
C ILE A 287 12.89 3.35 -2.68
N VAL A 288 12.93 4.54 -2.07
CA VAL A 288 12.41 4.76 -0.71
C VAL A 288 10.91 4.43 -0.63
N GLY A 289 10.17 4.76 -1.67
CA GLY A 289 8.75 4.46 -1.82
C GLY A 289 8.45 2.96 -1.87
N ALA A 290 9.32 2.15 -2.48
CA ALA A 290 9.18 0.69 -2.47
C ALA A 290 9.36 0.13 -1.05
N ALA A 291 10.37 0.61 -0.31
CA ALA A 291 10.55 0.28 1.10
C ALA A 291 9.34 0.72 1.94
N PHE A 292 8.84 1.93 1.72
CA PHE A 292 7.64 2.43 2.39
C PHE A 292 6.41 1.54 2.12
N SER A 293 6.17 1.14 0.88
CA SER A 293 5.08 0.23 0.52
C SER A 293 5.23 -1.13 1.20
N SER A 294 6.45 -1.67 1.24
CA SER A 294 6.73 -2.93 1.93
C SER A 294 6.45 -2.87 3.44
N LEU A 295 6.78 -1.75 4.08
CA LEU A 295 6.48 -1.51 5.49
C LEU A 295 4.97 -1.50 5.77
N LEU A 296 4.18 -0.85 4.89
CA LEU A 296 2.72 -0.83 5.00
C LEU A 296 2.11 -2.23 4.81
N GLY A 297 2.67 -3.02 3.90
CA GLY A 297 2.15 -4.35 3.58
C GLY A 297 2.57 -5.44 4.57
N THR A 298 3.79 -5.37 5.12
CA THR A 298 4.46 -6.54 5.75
C THR A 298 5.10 -6.30 7.12
N ARG A 299 5.16 -5.05 7.64
CA ARG A 299 6.00 -4.62 8.81
C ARG A 299 7.50 -4.71 8.62
N GLU A 300 7.96 -5.22 7.49
CA GLU A 300 9.37 -5.37 7.19
C GLU A 300 9.76 -4.51 5.99
N VAL A 301 11.03 -4.14 5.94
CA VAL A 301 11.57 -3.34 4.83
C VAL A 301 12.14 -4.26 3.78
N TYR A 302 11.51 -4.25 2.60
CA TYR A 302 11.99 -4.96 1.42
C TYR A 302 12.27 -3.99 0.28
N PHE A 303 13.40 -4.18 -0.39
CA PHE A 303 13.79 -3.37 -1.54
C PHE A 303 13.61 -4.10 -2.89
N THR A 304 13.65 -5.42 -2.88
CA THR A 304 13.71 -6.26 -4.10
C THR A 304 12.63 -7.34 -4.15
N GLN A 305 11.76 -7.43 -3.13
CA GLN A 305 10.70 -8.43 -3.05
C GLN A 305 9.32 -7.84 -3.36
N ALA A 306 8.43 -8.67 -3.88
CA ALA A 306 7.08 -8.27 -4.23
C ALA A 306 6.20 -8.13 -2.97
N VAL A 307 5.74 -6.91 -2.68
CA VAL A 307 4.90 -6.55 -1.53
C VAL A 307 3.44 -6.97 -1.74
N PRO A 308 2.75 -7.63 -0.78
CA PRO A 308 1.35 -8.04 -0.93
C PRO A 308 0.44 -6.91 -1.44
N GLY A 309 -0.52 -7.27 -2.29
CA GLY A 309 -1.39 -6.32 -3.01
C GLY A 309 -1.08 -6.25 -4.52
N VAL A 310 -2.05 -5.74 -5.27
CA VAL A 310 -1.98 -5.58 -6.74
C VAL A 310 -1.48 -4.18 -7.12
N LEU A 311 -1.75 -3.20 -6.28
CA LEU A 311 -1.42 -1.80 -6.47
C LEU A 311 -0.39 -1.30 -5.45
N SER A 312 0.24 -2.18 -4.67
CA SER A 312 1.28 -1.82 -3.68
C SER A 312 2.30 -0.82 -4.22
N ASP A 313 2.68 -0.95 -5.49
CA ASP A 313 3.66 -0.11 -6.17
C ASP A 313 3.21 1.34 -6.40
N VAL A 314 1.91 1.61 -6.42
CA VAL A 314 1.35 2.97 -6.54
C VAL A 314 1.79 3.85 -5.37
N GLY A 315 1.99 3.26 -4.19
CA GLY A 315 2.48 3.98 -3.00
C GLY A 315 3.85 4.61 -3.21
N ALA A 316 4.74 3.95 -3.97
CA ALA A 316 6.04 4.53 -4.31
C ALA A 316 5.90 5.75 -5.23
N GLY A 317 4.98 5.69 -6.19
CA GLY A 317 4.64 6.80 -7.05
C GLY A 317 4.05 8.00 -6.28
N LEU A 318 3.21 7.76 -5.27
CA LEU A 318 2.68 8.83 -4.42
C LEU A 318 3.76 9.53 -3.59
N LEU A 319 4.71 8.77 -3.05
CA LEU A 319 5.83 9.33 -2.30
C LEU A 319 6.76 10.14 -3.23
N ALA A 320 7.01 9.66 -4.44
CA ALA A 320 7.71 10.42 -5.49
C ALA A 320 6.96 11.70 -5.88
N ALA A 321 5.63 11.61 -6.01
CA ALA A 321 4.79 12.75 -6.31
C ALA A 321 4.86 13.83 -5.22
N MET A 322 4.86 13.45 -3.94
CA MET A 322 4.99 14.39 -2.82
C MET A 322 6.23 15.29 -2.94
N MET A 323 7.34 14.73 -3.44
CA MET A 323 8.60 15.46 -3.63
C MET A 323 8.73 16.14 -5.00
N PHE A 324 7.89 15.77 -5.96
CA PHE A 324 7.98 16.23 -7.34
C PHE A 324 7.71 17.72 -7.49
N LEU A 325 6.58 18.23 -7.00
CA LEU A 325 6.18 19.63 -7.22
C LEU A 325 7.18 20.66 -6.67
N PRO A 326 7.69 20.55 -5.42
CA PRO A 326 8.66 21.51 -4.89
C PRO A 326 9.91 21.63 -5.76
N VAL A 327 10.40 20.49 -6.27
CA VAL A 327 11.62 20.45 -7.07
C VAL A 327 11.37 20.83 -8.52
N ALA A 328 10.25 20.41 -9.09
CA ALA A 328 9.80 20.84 -10.41
C ALA A 328 9.67 22.36 -10.47
N ARG A 329 9.06 23.00 -9.47
CA ARG A 329 8.96 24.48 -9.41
C ARG A 329 10.30 25.20 -9.29
N LEU A 330 11.28 24.58 -8.63
CA LEU A 330 12.61 25.16 -8.47
C LEU A 330 13.45 25.05 -9.75
N LEU A 331 13.33 23.93 -10.46
CA LEU A 331 14.26 23.56 -11.53
C LEU A 331 13.67 23.73 -12.93
N LEU A 332 12.37 23.53 -13.12
CA LEU A 332 11.70 23.68 -14.41
C LEU A 332 11.12 25.10 -14.51
N PRO A 333 11.72 26.00 -15.31
CA PRO A 333 11.15 27.34 -15.50
C PRO A 333 9.74 27.24 -16.08
N VAL A 334 8.84 28.08 -15.56
CA VAL A 334 7.42 28.21 -15.98
C VAL A 334 7.33 28.84 -17.35
#